data_AF-A0A6S7CFJ0-F1
#
_entry.id   AF-A0A6S7CFJ0-F1
#
_cell.length_a   1.000
_cell.length_b   1.000
_cell.length_c   1.000
_cell.angle_alpha   90.00
_cell.angle_beta   90.00
_cell.angle_gamma   90.00
#
_symmetry.space_group_name_H-M   'P 1'
#
loop_
_entity.id
_entity.type
_entity.pdbx_description
1 polymer ?
#
loop_
_entity_poly.entity_id
_entity_poly.type
_entity_poly.pdbx_seq_one_letter_code
_entity_poly.pdbx_strand_id
1 'polypeptide(L)' 'MAQVELKYGKDPELKRLARNIIKAQHDEIAFMNRWMAKHGGK' A
#
# COMPACT_ATOMS: atom_id res chain seq x y z
N MET A 1 -9.28 -3.78 0.07
CA MET A 1 -9.94 -2.80 0.97
C MET A 1 -9.71 -1.36 0.51
N ALA A 2 -8.51 -0.77 0.64
CA ALA A 2 -8.29 0.63 0.24
C ALA A 2 -8.60 0.95 -1.24
N GLN A 3 -8.28 0.04 -2.17
CA GLN A 3 -8.63 0.22 -3.60
C GLN A 3 -10.14 0.20 -3.86
N VAL A 4 -10.91 -0.53 -3.04
CA VAL A 4 -12.38 -0.60 -3.13
C VAL A 4 -12.97 0.74 -2.66
N GLU A 5 -12.44 1.31 -1.57
CA GLU A 5 -12.84 2.63 -1.08
C GLU A 5 -12.52 3.75 -2.10
N LEU A 6 -11.40 3.64 -2.83
CA LEU A 6 -11.12 4.58 -3.93
C LEU A 6 -12.14 4.47 -5.06
N LYS A 7 -12.54 3.25 -5.40
CA LYS A 7 -13.42 2.99 -6.55
C LYS A 7 -14.89 3.29 -6.25
N TYR A 8 -15.36 3.00 -5.04
CA TYR A 8 -16.79 3.03 -4.70
C TYR A 8 -17.13 3.93 -3.51
N GLY A 9 -16.15 4.42 -2.75
CA GLY A 9 -16.35 5.33 -1.64
C GLY A 9 -16.94 6.66 -2.10
N LYS A 10 -17.64 7.34 -1.19
CA LYS A 10 -18.22 8.68 -1.45
C LYS A 10 -17.61 9.76 -0.56
N ASP A 11 -16.98 9.38 0.53
CA ASP A 11 -16.33 10.29 1.47
C ASP A 11 -14.95 10.73 0.93
N PRO A 12 -14.73 12.03 0.70
CA PRO A 12 -13.45 12.56 0.22
C PRO A 12 -12.27 12.34 1.18
N GLU A 13 -12.51 12.37 2.48
CA GLU A 13 -11.49 12.15 3.50
C GLU A 13 -11.07 10.69 3.56
N LEU A 14 -12.03 9.76 3.51
CA LEU A 14 -11.74 8.32 3.43
C LEU A 14 -11.01 7.97 2.13
N LYS A 15 -11.35 8.61 1.01
CA LYS A 15 -10.58 8.45 -0.23
C LYS A 15 -9.15 8.98 -0.12
N ARG A 16 -8.92 10.09 0.58
CA ARG A 16 -7.57 10.60 0.84
C ARG A 16 -6.78 9.62 1.70
N LEU A 17 -7.40 9.10 2.76
CA LEU A 17 -6.79 8.08 3.61
C LEU A 17 -6.44 6.82 2.81
N ALA A 18 -7.35 6.32 1.98
CA ALA A 18 -7.13 5.15 1.14
C ALA A 18 -5.97 5.33 0.14
N ARG A 19 -5.80 6.52 -0.46
CA ARG A 19 -4.64 6.84 -1.30
C ARG A 19 -3.33 6.77 -0.51
N ASN A 20 -3.32 7.36 0.68
CA ASN A 20 -2.13 7.38 1.53
C ASN A 20 -1.73 5.98 1.99
N ILE A 21 -2.71 5.15 2.37
CA ILE A 21 -2.50 3.74 2.72
C ILE A 21 -1.90 2.98 1.54
N ILE A 22 -2.47 3.11 0.33
CA ILE A 22 -1.94 2.40 -0.84
C ILE A 22 -0.49 2.79 -1.13
N LYS A 23 -0.16 4.09 -1.03
CA LYS A 23 1.21 4.55 -1.20
C LYS A 23 2.15 3.93 -0.15
N ALA A 24 1.78 3.98 1.12
CA ALA A 24 2.60 3.42 2.20
C ALA A 24 2.82 1.90 2.02
N GLN A 25 1.76 1.14 1.70
CA GLN A 25 1.86 -0.30 1.47
C GLN A 25 2.78 -0.63 0.27
N HIS A 26 2.78 0.17 -0.80
CA HIS A 26 3.72 -0.02 -1.91
C HIS A 26 5.17 0.22 -1.47
N ASP A 27 5.42 1.27 -0.68
CA ASP A 27 6.75 1.58 -0.15
C ASP A 27 7.24 0.43 0.77
N GLU A 28 6.36 -0.12 1.61
CA GLU A 28 6.62 -1.28 2.48
C GLU A 28 6.89 -2.56 1.70
N ILE A 29 6.09 -2.88 0.69
CA ILE A 29 6.32 -4.06 -0.17
C ILE A 29 7.67 -3.94 -0.88
N ALA A 30 8.00 -2.75 -1.40
CA ALA A 30 9.29 -2.52 -2.03
C ALA A 30 10.44 -2.70 -1.04
N PHE A 31 10.28 -2.24 0.20
CA PHE A 31 11.23 -2.49 1.27
C PHE A 31 11.37 -3.99 1.55
N MET A 32 10.27 -4.72 1.72
CA MET A 32 10.30 -6.15 2.01
C MET A 32 10.90 -6.97 0.87
N ASN A 33 10.63 -6.63 -0.39
CA ASN A 33 11.25 -7.26 -1.55
C ASN A 33 12.76 -7.04 -1.56
N ARG A 34 13.23 -5.82 -1.28
CA ARG A 34 14.68 -5.54 -1.14
C ARG A 34 15.29 -6.29 0.04
N TRP A 35 14.56 -6.39 1.14
CA TRP A 35 15.01 -7.12 2.32
C TRP A 35 15.14 -8.62 2.00
N MET A 36 14.14 -9.23 1.37
CA MET A 36 14.18 -10.63 0.92
C MET A 36 15.28 -10.87 -0.11
N ALA A 37 15.52 -9.97 -1.06
CA ALA A 37 16.61 -10.13 -2.02
C ALA A 37 18.01 -10.14 -1.34
N LYS A 38 18.14 -9.43 -0.21
CA LYS A 38 19.39 -9.38 0.56
C LYS A 38 19.55 -10.52 1.57
N HIS A 39 18.45 -11.08 2.09
CA HIS A 39 18.48 -12.01 3.22
C HIS A 39 17.79 -13.36 2.96
N GLY A 40 17.03 -13.48 1.88
CA GLY A 40 16.27 -14.68 1.49
C GLY A 40 17.08 -15.70 0.68
N GLY A 41 18.39 -15.51 0.56
CA GLY A 41 19.29 -16.51 0.00
C GLY A 41 19.50 -17.67 0.97
N LYS A 42 18.76 -18.75 0.77
CA LYS A 42 19.20 -20.12 1.03
C LYS A 42 19.10 -20.90 -0.27
#